data_AF-A0A7K4LE95-F1
#
_entry.id   AF-A0A7K4LE95-F1
#
_cell.length_a   1.000
_cell.length_b   1.000
_cell.length_c   1.000
_cell.angle_alpha   90.00
_cell.angle_beta   90.00
_cell.angle_gamma   90.00
#
_symmetry.space_group_name_H-M   'P 1'
#
loop_
_entity.id
_entity.type
_entity.pdbx_description
1 polymer ?
#
loop_
_entity_poly.entity_id
_entity_poly.type
_entity_poly.pdbx_seq_one_letter_code
_entity_poly.pdbx_strand_id
1 'polypeptide(L)'
;LREGIAQDMETRRGSVAPNSDGTYHAWAIIDVLPAHAAQYQCRVEHASLEEPGLYSWEPESSLMPAVIGAIVAMLLVPAIIFGVVVWKKFTAKKTGKGYAVAASEYWGDGASGH
;
A
#
# COMPACT_ATOMS: atom_id res chain seq x y z
N LEU A 1 -8.86 8.53 29.31
CA LEU A 1 -8.86 7.34 30.17
C LEU A 1 -7.93 6.31 29.58
N ARG A 2 -7.21 5.58 30.41
CA ARG A 2 -6.53 4.32 30.07
C ARG A 2 -7.03 3.30 31.07
N GLU A 3 -7.64 2.22 30.60
CA GLU A 3 -8.22 1.18 31.47
C GLU A 3 -9.19 1.75 32.54
N GLY A 4 -9.97 2.78 32.18
CA GLY A 4 -10.90 3.45 33.09
C GLY A 4 -10.27 4.51 34.00
N ILE A 5 -8.95 4.67 34.00
CA ILE A 5 -8.23 5.62 34.87
C ILE A 5 -7.95 6.93 34.11
N ALA A 6 -8.19 8.07 34.75
CA ALA A 6 -7.87 9.39 34.21
C ALA A 6 -6.35 9.63 34.19
N GLN A 7 -5.86 10.21 33.10
CA GLN A 7 -4.43 10.43 32.84
C GLN A 7 -4.12 11.93 32.86
N ASP A 8 -4.48 12.60 33.95
CA ASP A 8 -4.51 14.07 34.03
C ASP A 8 -3.12 14.72 33.96
N MET A 9 -2.06 14.04 34.41
CA MET A 9 -0.70 14.59 34.39
C MET A 9 -0.13 14.66 32.97
N GLU A 10 -0.37 13.64 32.15
CA GLU A 10 0.09 13.58 30.75
C GLU A 10 -0.87 14.23 29.76
N THR A 11 -2.12 14.48 30.17
CA THR A 11 -3.13 15.10 29.29
C THR A 11 -3.05 16.62 29.38
N ARG A 12 -2.71 17.27 28.27
CA ARG A 12 -2.86 18.73 28.12
C ARG A 12 -4.30 19.07 27.78
N ARG A 13 -4.87 20.08 28.43
CA ARG A 13 -6.23 20.56 28.15
C ARG A 13 -6.24 22.06 27.84
N GLY A 14 -7.12 22.46 26.93
CA GLY A 14 -7.46 23.85 26.68
C GLY A 14 -8.62 24.30 27.55
N SER A 15 -8.72 25.61 27.79
CA SER A 15 -9.94 26.21 28.34
C SER A 15 -11.09 26.10 27.34
N VAL A 16 -12.32 26.14 27.85
CA VAL A 16 -13.53 26.24 27.01
C VAL A 16 -13.58 27.64 26.38
N ALA A 17 -13.74 27.70 25.06
CA ALA A 17 -13.84 28.96 24.34
C ALA A 17 -15.09 28.99 23.44
N PRO A 18 -15.75 30.16 23.31
CA PRO A 18 -16.94 30.29 22.48
C PRO A 18 -16.60 30.35 20.99
N ASN A 19 -17.51 29.85 20.17
CA ASN A 19 -17.50 29.97 18.70
C ASN A 19 -18.43 31.11 18.26
N SER A 20 -18.30 31.53 17.00
CA SER A 20 -19.15 32.61 16.42
C SER A 20 -20.61 32.20 16.21
N ASP A 21 -20.88 30.91 16.16
CA ASP A 21 -22.21 30.31 15.97
C ASP A 21 -22.96 30.10 17.30
N GLY A 22 -22.39 30.51 18.43
CA GLY A 22 -22.96 30.35 19.76
C GLY A 22 -22.69 28.99 20.41
N THR A 23 -21.93 28.10 19.75
CA THR A 23 -21.42 26.86 20.37
C THR A 23 -20.12 27.11 21.13
N TYR A 24 -19.61 26.08 21.79
CA TYR A 24 -18.35 26.14 22.53
C TYR A 24 -17.40 25.04 22.04
N HIS A 25 -16.11 25.30 22.08
CA HIS A 25 -15.08 24.29 21.85
C HIS A 25 -14.19 24.12 23.08
N ALA A 26 -13.74 22.89 23.30
CA ALA A 26 -12.76 22.52 24.31
C ALA A 26 -11.97 21.33 23.76
N TRP A 27 -10.76 21.11 24.28
CA TRP A 27 -9.90 20.03 23.80
C TRP A 27 -9.02 19.45 24.90
N ALA A 28 -8.66 18.19 24.73
CA ALA A 28 -7.71 17.45 25.54
C ALA A 28 -6.82 16.62 24.61
N ILE A 29 -5.50 16.70 24.78
CA ILE A 29 -4.50 15.99 23.97
C ILE A 29 -3.58 15.23 24.90
N ILE A 30 -3.28 13.98 24.53
CA ILE A 30 -2.31 13.12 25.20
C ILE A 30 -1.44 12.45 24.14
N ASP A 31 -0.13 12.42 24.38
CA ASP A 31 0.82 11.75 23.49
C ASP A 31 0.85 10.25 23.79
N VAL A 32 0.57 9.45 22.76
CA VAL A 32 0.49 7.99 22.89
C VAL A 32 1.25 7.32 21.75
N LEU A 33 1.93 6.22 22.07
CA LEU A 33 2.49 5.36 21.04
C LEU A 33 1.34 4.71 20.25
N PRO A 34 1.41 4.63 18.91
CA PRO A 34 0.34 4.04 18.10
C PRO A 34 -0.09 2.63 18.54
N ALA A 35 0.87 1.80 18.99
CA ALA A 35 0.61 0.45 19.50
C ALA A 35 -0.28 0.40 20.75
N HIS A 36 -0.36 1.50 21.50
CA HIS A 36 -1.15 1.61 22.72
C HIS A 36 -2.40 2.51 22.54
N ALA A 37 -2.59 3.13 21.37
CA ALA A 37 -3.66 4.11 21.15
C ALA A 37 -5.06 3.52 21.43
N ALA A 38 -5.29 2.27 21.02
CA ALA A 38 -6.56 1.56 21.24
C ALA A 38 -6.89 1.31 22.73
N GLN A 39 -5.91 1.42 23.63
CA GLN A 39 -6.12 1.26 25.08
C GLN A 39 -6.64 2.55 25.74
N TYR A 40 -6.67 3.66 24.99
CA TYR A 40 -7.17 4.94 25.48
C TYR A 40 -8.59 5.21 25.00
N GLN A 41 -9.34 5.91 25.85
CA GLN A 41 -10.66 6.44 25.55
C GLN A 41 -10.76 7.90 25.98
N CYS A 42 -11.33 8.75 25.14
CA CYS A 42 -11.74 10.10 25.51
C CYS A 42 -13.09 10.02 26.25
N ARG A 43 -13.18 10.65 27.42
CA ARG A 43 -14.44 10.77 28.17
C ARG A 43 -14.92 12.20 28.11
N VAL A 44 -16.14 12.41 27.63
CA VAL A 44 -16.79 13.71 27.50
C VAL A 44 -18.02 13.75 28.39
N GLU A 45 -18.06 14.73 29.29
CA GLU A 45 -19.20 15.00 30.16
C GLU A 45 -19.80 16.34 29.77
N HIS A 46 -21.10 16.36 29.51
CA HIS A 46 -21.82 17.58 29.17
C HIS A 46 -23.28 17.45 29.62
N ALA A 47 -23.90 18.54 30.06
CA ALA A 47 -25.26 18.52 30.62
C ALA A 47 -26.34 18.08 29.62
N SER A 48 -26.04 18.11 28.31
CA SER A 48 -26.95 17.61 27.28
C SER A 48 -26.91 16.08 27.12
N LEU A 49 -25.97 15.39 27.77
CA LEU A 49 -25.82 13.94 27.71
C LEU A 49 -26.29 13.35 29.03
N GLU A 50 -27.15 12.32 28.97
CA GLU A 50 -27.60 11.60 30.17
C GLU A 50 -26.45 10.78 30.79
N GLU A 51 -25.56 10.26 29.96
CA GLU A 51 -24.36 9.52 30.35
C GLU A 51 -23.09 10.12 29.71
N PRO A 52 -21.90 9.95 30.33
CA PRO A 52 -20.64 10.39 29.73
C PRO A 52 -20.38 9.70 28.37
N GLY A 53 -20.05 10.47 27.35
CA GLY A 53 -19.62 9.94 26.06
C GLY A 53 -18.21 9.35 26.16
N LEU A 54 -18.04 8.09 25.75
CA LEU A 54 -16.74 7.41 25.68
C LEU A 54 -16.37 7.14 24.23
N TYR A 55 -15.23 7.68 23.80
CA TYR A 55 -14.74 7.59 22.43
C TYR A 55 -13.38 6.90 22.41
N SER A 56 -13.28 5.72 21.79
CA SER A 56 -12.02 5.03 21.54
C SER A 56 -11.24 5.68 20.40
N TRP A 57 -9.93 5.42 20.35
CA TRP A 57 -9.13 5.79 19.20
C TRP A 57 -9.53 4.97 17.97
N GLU A 58 -9.97 5.64 16.90
CA GLU A 58 -10.23 5.01 15.60
C GLU A 58 -8.97 5.16 14.73
N PRO A 59 -8.41 4.09 14.15
CA PRO A 59 -7.32 4.23 13.20
C PRO A 59 -7.79 5.01 11.98
N GLU A 60 -7.10 6.13 11.68
CA GLU A 60 -7.33 6.88 10.45
C GLU A 60 -7.24 5.94 9.24
N SER A 61 -8.29 5.91 8.43
CA SER A 61 -8.28 5.18 7.16
C SER A 61 -7.32 5.90 6.20
N SER A 62 -6.04 5.57 6.28
CA SER A 62 -5.03 6.19 5.43
C SER A 62 -5.21 5.71 3.99
N LEU A 63 -5.53 6.64 3.08
CA LEU A 63 -5.57 6.36 1.63
C LEU A 63 -4.17 6.20 1.03
N MET A 64 -3.11 6.50 1.80
CA MET A 64 -1.73 6.48 1.33
C MET A 64 -1.31 5.12 0.74
N PRO A 65 -1.60 3.96 1.35
CA PRO A 65 -1.23 2.67 0.77
C PRO A 65 -1.94 2.41 -0.57
N ALA A 66 -3.20 2.82 -0.70
CA ALA A 66 -3.97 2.68 -1.94
C ALA A 66 -3.39 3.56 -3.04
N VAL A 67 -3.05 4.81 -2.73
CA VAL A 67 -2.41 5.75 -3.68
C VAL A 67 -1.05 5.24 -4.14
N ILE A 68 -0.20 4.77 -3.20
CA ILE A 68 1.12 4.20 -3.52
C ILE A 68 0.96 2.98 -4.43
N GLY A 69 0.02 2.08 -4.10
CA GLY A 69 -0.27 0.89 -4.92
C GLY A 69 -0.69 1.26 -6.36
N ALA A 70 -1.53 2.27 -6.52
CA ALA A 70 -1.98 2.74 -7.83
C ALA A 70 -0.82 3.30 -8.68
N ILE A 71 0.08 4.09 -8.07
CA ILE A 71 1.25 4.65 -8.77
C ILE A 71 2.19 3.52 -9.23
N VAL A 72 2.48 2.56 -8.35
CA VAL A 72 3.35 1.42 -8.67
C VAL A 72 2.75 0.59 -9.82
N ALA A 73 1.44 0.31 -9.79
CA ALA A 73 0.76 -0.41 -10.86
C ALA A 73 0.84 0.35 -12.20
N MET A 74 0.61 1.68 -12.20
CA MET A 74 0.70 2.49 -13.41
C MET A 74 2.10 2.50 -14.05
N LEU A 75 3.17 2.34 -13.26
CA LEU A 75 4.54 2.35 -13.79
C LEU A 75 5.00 0.94 -14.23
N LEU A 76 4.73 -0.09 -13.41
CA LEU A 76 5.24 -1.43 -13.67
C LEU A 76 4.51 -2.14 -14.82
N VAL A 77 3.19 -1.97 -14.91
CA VAL A 77 2.39 -2.64 -15.96
C VAL A 77 2.86 -2.28 -17.37
N PRO A 78 2.99 -1.00 -17.77
CA PRO A 78 3.46 -0.65 -19.11
C PRO A 78 4.91 -1.10 -19.35
N ALA A 79 5.79 -1.03 -18.36
CA ALA A 79 7.18 -1.49 -18.49
C ALA A 79 7.26 -3.00 -18.78
N ILE A 80 6.45 -3.81 -18.08
CA ILE A 80 6.35 -5.25 -18.31
C ILE A 80 5.80 -5.55 -19.70
N ILE A 81 4.72 -4.87 -20.10
CA ILE A 81 4.13 -5.03 -21.45
C ILE A 81 5.18 -4.73 -22.52
N PHE A 82 5.90 -3.61 -22.38
CA PHE A 82 6.93 -3.20 -23.33
C PHE A 82 8.07 -4.23 -23.40
N GLY A 83 8.55 -4.70 -22.24
CA GLY A 83 9.58 -5.73 -22.15
C GLY A 83 9.18 -7.05 -22.83
N VAL A 84 7.95 -7.53 -22.59
CA VAL A 84 7.42 -8.76 -23.20
C VAL A 84 7.30 -8.62 -24.72
N VAL A 85 6.85 -7.47 -25.23
CA VAL A 85 6.73 -7.22 -26.67
C VAL A 85 8.11 -7.23 -27.33
N VAL A 86 9.10 -6.54 -26.76
CA VAL A 86 10.48 -6.51 -27.27
C VAL A 86 11.09 -7.91 -27.26
N TRP A 87 10.91 -8.66 -26.17
CA TRP A 87 11.40 -10.04 -26.06
C TRP A 87 10.83 -10.92 -27.17
N LYS A 88 9.52 -10.92 -27.39
CA LYS A 88 8.84 -11.69 -28.44
C LYS A 88 9.36 -11.35 -29.84
N LYS A 89 9.60 -10.06 -30.12
CA LYS A 89 10.16 -9.62 -31.41
C LYS A 89 11.60 -10.12 -31.59
N PHE A 90 12.39 -10.16 -30.52
CA PHE A 90 13.77 -10.62 -30.57
C PHE A 90 13.88 -12.13 -30.76
N THR A 91 13.05 -12.93 -30.05
CA THR A 91 13.00 -14.39 -30.26
C THR A 91 12.45 -14.75 -31.62
N ALA A 92 11.40 -14.09 -32.11
CA ALA A 92 10.86 -14.32 -33.46
C ALA A 92 11.89 -14.04 -34.57
N LYS A 93 12.75 -13.02 -34.40
CA LYS A 93 13.85 -12.74 -35.35
C LYS A 93 14.93 -13.81 -35.36
N LYS A 94 15.19 -14.48 -34.22
CA LYS A 94 16.17 -15.59 -34.15
C LYS A 94 15.66 -16.86 -34.82
N THR A 95 14.35 -17.14 -34.79
CA THR A 95 13.77 -18.34 -35.43
C THR A 95 13.64 -18.20 -36.96
N GLY A 96 13.59 -16.99 -37.51
CA GLY A 96 13.47 -16.74 -38.95
C GLY A 96 14.77 -16.80 -39.77
N LYS A 97 15.92 -17.12 -39.16
CA LYS A 97 17.23 -17.16 -39.82
C LYS A 97 18.03 -18.38 -39.36
N GLY A 98 17.73 -19.54 -39.95
CA GLY A 98 18.71 -20.62 -40.09
C GLY A 98 18.19 -22.03 -39.86
N TYR A 99 17.75 -22.70 -40.92
CA TYR A 99 18.22 -24.05 -41.31
C TYR A 99 17.80 -24.32 -42.77
N ALA A 100 18.67 -23.99 -43.73
CA ALA A 100 18.65 -24.65 -45.03
C ALA A 100 19.42 -25.96 -44.85
N VAL A 101 18.71 -27.09 -44.77
CA VAL A 101 19.32 -28.42 -44.81
C VAL A 101 19.59 -28.72 -46.29
N ALA A 102 20.81 -28.50 -46.74
CA ALA A 102 21.30 -29.11 -47.98
C ALA A 102 22.13 -30.33 -47.58
N ALA A 103 21.66 -31.49 -48.01
CA ALA A 103 22.28 -32.79 -47.77
C ALA A 103 23.74 -32.79 -48.26
N SER A 104 24.68 -33.19 -47.40
CA SER A 104 26.00 -33.61 -47.85
C SER A 104 25.87 -35.02 -48.41
N GLU A 105 25.98 -35.16 -49.72
CA GLU A 105 26.18 -36.44 -50.40
C GLU A 105 27.43 -37.12 -49.85
N TYR A 106 27.24 -38.31 -49.29
CA TYR A 106 28.31 -39.15 -48.77
C TYR A 106 28.98 -39.84 -49.96
N TRP A 107 30.22 -39.46 -50.27
CA TRP A 107 31.08 -40.20 -51.21
C TRP A 107 31.56 -41.49 -50.55
N GLY A 108 31.34 -42.63 -51.20
CA GLY A 108 31.90 -43.92 -50.83
C GLY A 108 32.38 -44.66 -52.08
N ASP A 109 33.66 -44.49 -52.39
CA ASP A 109 34.42 -45.28 -53.38
C ASP A 109 34.69 -46.71 -52.86
N GLY A 110 34.71 -47.71 -53.76
CA GLY A 110 35.26 -49.03 -53.41
C GLY A 110 34.92 -50.23 -54.31
N ALA A 111 35.52 -50.29 -55.51
CA ALA A 111 35.98 -51.44 -56.29
C ALA A 111 35.36 -52.86 -56.16
N SER A 112 34.99 -53.46 -57.30
CA SER A 112 35.42 -54.81 -57.69
C SER A 112 35.33 -55.00 -59.21
N GLY A 113 36.48 -55.18 -59.86
CA GLY A 113 36.63 -55.59 -61.25
C GLY A 113 36.99 -57.08 -61.32
N HIS A 114 36.69 -57.67 -62.49
CA HIS A 114 36.93 -59.06 -62.91
C HIS A 114 38.37 -59.55 -62.77
#